data_AF-A0A0A3XE49-F1
#
_entry.id   AF-A0A0A3XE49-F1
#
_cell.length_a   1.000
_cell.length_b   1.000
_cell.length_c   1.000
_cell.angle_alpha   90.00
_cell.angle_beta   90.00
_cell.angle_gamma   90.00
#
_symmetry.space_group_name_H-M   'P 1'
#
loop_
_entity.id
_entity.type
_entity.pdbx_description
1 polymer ?
#
loop_
_entity_poly.entity_id
_entity_poly.type
_entity_poly.pdbx_seq_one_letter_code
_entity_poly.pdbx_strand_id
1 'polypeptide(L)'
;TAEGAGTTEIIAKLENVSARFEVTVKERHTVDKEQAIREAIQAISSLPGLDRLSLTDKPAVTSAREKVNQALAIGAMESDITNLSTLAAAEEKIVQLENEAADLAADKAALAIGYAPGNSAEAVTTDVSLPTSGEKGSAISWQTSDAAVVEADGNVHRPANGAGDKQVTLTATLTKGSAADTASFLLTVKELPATASLTVDKEVIREAEANDGSIADQQTLVLANGTFAQDLTKADLAVKNLPEGLDFDITGMEPTRLTISFTGKALNHFNANDTQHISVTVAGGKVSGATGSVASPEFSIDFHDPAFISIAEARPQTGKTITVKGIVTADNSAIGGGKLSTYIQDGEAGINLFSANLAGFPDLKEGDEVFVTGKIT
;
A
#
# COMPACT_ATOMS: atom_id res chain seq x y z
N THR A 1 64.88 25.71 -50.27
CA THR A 1 66.32 26.02 -50.37
C THR A 1 67.05 24.72 -50.64
N ALA A 2 67.88 24.69 -51.68
CA ALA A 2 68.52 23.47 -52.20
C ALA A 2 69.44 22.82 -51.15
N GLU A 3 69.25 21.52 -50.90
CA GLU A 3 70.09 20.73 -50.01
C GLU A 3 71.01 19.81 -50.84
N GLY A 4 72.26 19.71 -50.40
CA GLY A 4 73.43 19.43 -51.24
C GLY A 4 73.52 18.04 -51.87
N ALA A 5 74.06 18.00 -53.08
CA ALA A 5 74.54 16.79 -53.73
C ALA A 5 75.80 16.28 -52.99
N GLY A 6 75.68 15.13 -52.32
CA GLY A 6 76.83 14.38 -51.84
C GLY A 6 77.32 13.40 -52.92
N THR A 7 78.56 13.56 -53.35
CA THR A 7 79.28 12.56 -54.17
C THR A 7 79.95 11.55 -53.24
N THR A 8 79.74 10.26 -53.50
CA THR A 8 80.49 9.17 -52.84
C THR A 8 81.03 8.23 -53.91
N GLU A 9 82.30 7.89 -53.78
CA GLU A 9 83.02 6.99 -54.67
C GLU A 9 82.74 5.53 -54.27
N ILE A 10 82.32 4.70 -55.22
CA ILE A 10 82.17 3.25 -55.00
C ILE A 10 83.08 2.53 -55.99
N ILE A 11 84.05 1.78 -55.47
CA ILE A 11 84.93 0.93 -56.27
C ILE A 11 84.26 -0.44 -56.39
N ALA A 12 83.66 -0.73 -57.55
CA ALA A 12 83.30 -2.11 -57.90
C ALA A 12 84.52 -2.78 -58.56
N LYS A 13 85.09 -3.80 -57.91
CA LYS A 13 86.15 -4.62 -58.52
C LYS A 13 85.53 -5.67 -59.44
N LEU A 14 85.68 -5.48 -60.74
CA LEU A 14 85.75 -6.59 -61.69
C LEU A 14 87.23 -6.81 -62.01
N GLU A 15 87.65 -8.08 -62.12
CA GLU A 15 89.05 -8.42 -62.37
C GLU A 15 89.60 -7.64 -63.58
N ASN A 16 90.59 -6.79 -63.30
CA ASN A 16 91.46 -6.08 -64.25
C ASN A 16 90.88 -4.97 -65.15
N VAL A 17 89.72 -4.38 -64.84
CA VAL A 17 89.29 -3.10 -65.46
C VAL A 17 88.62 -2.17 -64.44
N SER A 18 89.09 -0.92 -64.35
CA SER A 18 88.42 0.15 -63.58
C SER A 18 87.63 1.04 -64.54
N ALA A 19 86.30 1.08 -64.41
CA ALA A 19 85.44 2.04 -65.12
C ALA A 19 84.96 3.13 -64.15
N ARG A 20 84.90 4.38 -64.61
CA ARG A 20 84.38 5.53 -63.85
C ARG A 20 82.91 5.75 -64.20
N PHE A 21 82.06 5.86 -63.19
CA PHE A 21 80.65 6.21 -63.36
C PHE A 21 80.34 7.47 -62.55
N GLU A 22 79.67 8.45 -63.16
CA GLU A 22 79.01 9.53 -62.44
C GLU A 22 77.57 9.12 -62.12
N VAL A 23 77.18 9.22 -60.86
CA VAL A 23 75.80 9.03 -60.43
C VAL A 23 75.24 10.37 -60.01
N THR A 24 74.24 10.87 -60.72
CA THR A 24 73.49 12.07 -60.35
C THR A 24 72.14 11.65 -59.78
N VAL A 25 71.93 11.82 -58.47
CA VAL A 25 70.58 11.72 -57.89
C VAL A 25 69.85 13.01 -58.24
N LYS A 26 68.95 12.95 -59.23
CA LYS A 26 68.19 14.13 -59.68
C LYS A 26 67.12 14.55 -58.67
N GLU A 27 66.44 13.58 -58.06
CA GLU A 27 65.47 13.76 -56.97
C GLU A 27 65.39 12.47 -56.15
N ARG A 28 65.12 12.59 -54.84
CA ARG A 28 64.88 11.45 -53.95
C ARG A 28 63.64 11.74 -53.09
N HIS A 29 62.49 12.04 -53.68
CA HIS A 29 61.30 12.47 -52.92
C HIS A 29 59.94 12.29 -53.65
N THR A 30 59.71 11.16 -54.33
CA THR A 30 58.41 10.88 -55.01
C THR A 30 57.73 9.58 -54.55
N VAL A 31 58.46 8.47 -54.44
CA VAL A 31 57.87 7.17 -54.05
C VAL A 31 57.36 7.16 -52.60
N ASP A 32 58.11 7.74 -51.66
CA ASP A 32 57.72 7.80 -50.24
C ASP A 32 56.52 8.74 -50.02
N LYS A 33 56.44 9.83 -50.79
CA LYS A 33 55.32 10.77 -50.77
C LYS A 33 54.03 10.14 -51.30
N GLU A 34 54.09 9.54 -52.49
CA GLU A 34 52.93 8.87 -53.08
C GLU A 34 52.45 7.69 -52.23
N GLN A 35 53.37 6.94 -51.61
CA GLN A 35 53.02 5.86 -50.70
C GLN A 35 52.31 6.38 -49.45
N ALA A 36 52.83 7.44 -48.81
CA ALA A 36 52.18 8.04 -47.63
C ALA A 36 50.78 8.60 -47.96
N ILE A 37 50.62 9.23 -49.13
CA ILE A 37 49.30 9.69 -49.61
C ILE A 37 48.35 8.49 -49.78
N ARG A 38 48.78 7.40 -50.43
CA ARG A 38 47.96 6.19 -50.58
C ARG A 38 47.56 5.58 -49.24
N GLU A 39 48.48 5.51 -48.30
CA GLU A 39 48.21 4.99 -46.94
C GLU A 39 47.22 5.87 -46.18
N ALA A 40 47.35 7.21 -46.28
CA ALA A 40 46.40 8.14 -45.69
C ALA A 40 45.00 7.98 -46.30
N ILE A 41 44.89 7.97 -47.63
CA ILE A 41 43.61 7.76 -48.33
C ILE A 41 42.98 6.43 -47.91
N GLN A 42 43.77 5.35 -47.88
CA GLN A 42 43.30 4.02 -47.50
C GLN A 42 42.81 3.97 -46.05
N ALA A 43 43.52 4.59 -45.11
CA ALA A 43 43.14 4.64 -43.70
C ALA A 43 41.83 5.41 -43.48
N ILE A 44 41.62 6.50 -44.23
CA ILE A 44 40.35 7.25 -44.19
C ILE A 44 39.23 6.42 -44.82
N SER A 45 39.49 5.75 -45.95
CA SER A 45 38.50 4.90 -46.63
C SER A 45 38.11 3.65 -45.85
N SER A 46 38.91 3.21 -44.88
CA SER A 46 38.54 2.09 -44.01
C SER A 46 37.71 2.49 -42.80
N LEU A 47 37.46 3.79 -42.57
CA LEU A 47 36.59 4.26 -41.49
C LEU A 47 35.13 3.88 -41.77
N PRO A 48 34.34 3.59 -40.73
CA PRO A 48 32.89 3.45 -40.87
C PRO A 48 32.23 4.73 -41.43
N GLY A 49 31.08 4.57 -42.08
CA GLY A 49 30.22 5.71 -42.43
C GLY A 49 29.77 6.47 -41.18
N LEU A 50 29.51 7.78 -41.31
CA LEU A 50 29.18 8.67 -40.18
C LEU A 50 27.94 8.23 -39.38
N ASP A 51 27.02 7.51 -40.02
CA ASP A 51 25.81 6.93 -39.42
C ASP A 51 26.09 5.71 -38.54
N ARG A 52 27.22 5.03 -38.78
CA ARG A 52 27.67 3.84 -38.04
C ARG A 52 28.89 4.11 -37.17
N LEU A 53 29.46 5.31 -37.24
CA LEU A 53 30.63 5.71 -36.47
C LEU A 53 30.28 5.77 -34.97
N SER A 54 31.16 5.23 -34.14
CA SER A 54 31.00 5.14 -32.69
C SER A 54 32.27 5.58 -31.96
N LEU A 55 32.19 5.73 -30.64
CA LEU A 55 33.38 6.03 -29.82
C LEU A 55 34.44 4.92 -29.86
N THR A 56 34.08 3.69 -30.22
CA THR A 56 35.05 2.59 -30.40
C THR A 56 35.95 2.79 -31.62
N ASP A 57 35.53 3.62 -32.57
CA ASP A 57 36.28 3.94 -33.79
C ASP A 57 37.26 5.11 -33.59
N LYS A 58 37.24 5.79 -32.44
CA LYS A 58 38.13 6.93 -32.13
C LYS A 58 39.63 6.62 -32.37
N PRO A 59 40.17 5.43 -32.02
CA PRO A 59 41.55 5.10 -32.34
C PRO A 59 41.81 5.03 -33.85
N ALA A 60 40.88 4.48 -34.64
CA ALA A 60 41.03 4.38 -36.10
C ALA A 60 41.02 5.77 -36.77
N VAL A 61 40.13 6.66 -36.32
CA VAL A 61 40.08 8.06 -36.77
C VAL A 61 41.40 8.78 -36.43
N THR A 62 41.92 8.57 -35.22
CA THR A 62 43.21 9.14 -34.78
C THR A 62 44.37 8.63 -35.64
N SER A 63 44.45 7.33 -35.89
CA SER A 63 45.48 6.74 -36.77
C SER A 63 45.39 7.25 -38.20
N ALA A 64 44.18 7.46 -38.74
CA ALA A 64 44.00 8.07 -40.05
C ALA A 64 44.55 9.50 -40.09
N ARG A 65 44.32 10.31 -39.05
CA ARG A 65 44.90 11.65 -38.92
C ARG A 65 46.42 11.63 -38.80
N GLU A 66 46.99 10.68 -38.06
CA GLU A 66 48.45 10.52 -37.98
C GLU A 66 49.06 10.22 -39.36
N LYS A 67 48.42 9.37 -40.17
CA LYS A 67 48.85 9.09 -41.55
C LYS A 67 48.77 10.31 -42.47
N VAL A 68 47.71 11.11 -42.34
CA VAL A 68 47.60 12.41 -43.04
C VAL A 68 48.78 13.31 -42.65
N ASN A 69 49.03 13.48 -41.35
CA ASN A 69 50.12 14.31 -40.85
C ASN A 69 51.50 13.83 -41.32
N GLN A 70 51.72 12.51 -41.39
CA GLN A 70 52.93 11.89 -41.94
C GLN A 70 53.12 12.24 -43.43
N ALA A 71 52.06 12.17 -44.24
CA ALA A 71 52.12 12.53 -45.66
C ALA A 71 52.41 14.03 -45.86
N LEU A 72 51.77 14.90 -45.09
CA LEU A 72 51.99 16.35 -45.15
C LEU A 72 53.44 16.72 -44.73
N ALA A 73 53.99 16.04 -43.72
CA ALA A 73 55.36 16.28 -43.24
C ALA A 73 56.44 16.00 -44.30
N ILE A 74 56.17 15.12 -45.27
CA ILE A 74 57.09 14.81 -46.38
C ILE A 74 56.73 15.55 -47.68
N GLY A 75 55.86 16.58 -47.59
CA GLY A 75 55.59 17.52 -48.69
C GLY A 75 54.36 17.21 -49.53
N ALA A 76 53.43 16.38 -49.07
CA ALA A 76 52.09 16.29 -49.67
C ALA A 76 51.27 17.57 -49.38
N MET A 77 50.36 17.92 -50.28
CA MET A 77 49.35 18.96 -50.04
C MET A 77 48.04 18.32 -49.59
N GLU A 78 47.20 19.07 -48.87
CA GLU A 78 45.86 18.59 -48.49
C GLU A 78 45.01 18.20 -49.70
N SER A 79 45.19 18.90 -50.84
CA SER A 79 44.53 18.58 -52.11
C SER A 79 44.91 17.22 -52.70
N ASP A 80 46.05 16.64 -52.28
CA ASP A 80 46.49 15.32 -52.73
C ASP A 80 45.72 14.19 -52.02
N ILE A 81 45.04 14.49 -50.89
CA ILE A 81 44.29 13.54 -50.08
C ILE A 81 42.80 13.73 -50.37
N THR A 82 42.30 13.03 -51.38
CA THR A 82 40.99 13.27 -52.00
C THR A 82 39.80 13.08 -51.05
N ASN A 83 39.96 12.32 -49.96
CA ASN A 83 38.92 12.04 -48.96
C ASN A 83 39.17 12.74 -47.61
N LEU A 84 40.05 13.75 -47.54
CA LEU A 84 40.36 14.47 -46.30
C LEU A 84 39.11 15.06 -45.61
N SER A 85 38.11 15.51 -46.38
CA SER A 85 36.83 15.98 -45.84
C SER A 85 36.04 14.91 -45.09
N THR A 86 36.20 13.64 -45.47
CA THR A 86 35.57 12.50 -44.77
C THR A 86 36.21 12.30 -43.40
N LEU A 87 37.53 12.44 -43.30
CA LEU A 87 38.23 12.39 -42.02
C LEU A 87 37.81 13.54 -41.11
N ALA A 88 37.75 14.76 -41.64
CA ALA A 88 37.30 15.93 -40.87
C ALA A 88 35.88 15.73 -40.30
N ALA A 89 34.95 15.23 -41.13
CA ALA A 89 33.59 14.93 -40.68
C ALA A 89 33.55 13.79 -39.63
N ALA A 90 34.42 12.77 -39.76
CA ALA A 90 34.53 11.70 -38.79
C ALA A 90 35.06 12.20 -37.44
N GLU A 91 36.05 13.10 -37.44
CA GLU A 91 36.58 13.71 -36.21
C GLU A 91 35.56 14.59 -35.51
N GLU A 92 34.85 15.44 -36.25
CA GLU A 92 33.75 16.24 -35.72
C GLU A 92 32.67 15.34 -35.11
N LYS A 93 32.35 14.22 -35.78
CA LYS A 93 31.39 13.24 -35.27
C LYS A 93 31.87 12.54 -34.00
N ILE A 94 33.17 12.21 -33.89
CA ILE A 94 33.74 11.67 -32.64
C ILE A 94 33.60 12.68 -31.51
N VAL A 95 33.95 13.96 -31.72
CA VAL A 95 33.79 15.01 -30.70
C VAL A 95 32.33 15.16 -30.27
N GLN A 96 31.39 15.12 -31.22
CA GLN A 96 29.96 15.12 -30.91
C GLN A 96 29.58 13.93 -30.01
N LEU A 97 29.98 12.71 -30.37
CA LEU A 97 29.67 11.50 -29.60
C LEU A 97 30.27 11.54 -28.19
N GLU A 98 31.46 12.13 -28.03
CA GLU A 98 32.08 12.31 -26.72
C GLU A 98 31.30 13.28 -25.84
N ASN A 99 30.85 14.39 -26.42
CA ASN A 99 29.99 15.36 -25.72
C ASN A 99 28.64 14.75 -25.35
N GLU A 100 28.00 14.01 -26.27
CA GLU A 100 26.73 13.31 -25.99
C GLU A 100 26.88 12.30 -24.86
N ALA A 101 27.97 11.52 -24.84
CA ALA A 101 28.26 10.58 -23.76
C ALA A 101 28.54 11.30 -22.42
N ALA A 102 29.25 12.42 -22.44
CA ALA A 102 29.53 13.22 -21.24
C ALA A 102 28.26 13.86 -20.67
N ASP A 103 27.40 14.42 -21.52
CA ASP A 103 26.09 14.98 -21.16
C ASP A 103 25.18 13.89 -20.55
N LEU A 104 25.12 12.71 -21.19
CA LEU A 104 24.36 11.57 -20.69
C LEU A 104 24.84 11.13 -19.31
N ALA A 105 26.16 11.06 -19.10
CA ALA A 105 26.74 10.69 -17.82
C ALA A 105 26.43 11.72 -16.72
N ALA A 106 26.47 13.02 -17.06
CA ALA A 106 26.09 14.09 -16.14
C ALA A 106 24.61 14.02 -15.76
N ASP A 107 23.72 13.82 -16.75
CA ASP A 107 22.28 13.67 -16.53
C ASP A 107 21.97 12.42 -15.68
N LYS A 108 22.65 11.30 -15.94
CA LYS A 108 22.51 10.08 -15.13
C LYS A 108 22.98 10.30 -13.69
N ALA A 109 24.07 11.02 -13.48
CA ALA A 109 24.59 11.33 -12.15
C ALA A 109 23.66 12.27 -11.35
N ALA A 110 22.96 13.17 -12.04
CA ALA A 110 21.99 14.08 -11.45
C ALA A 110 20.58 13.48 -11.31
N LEU A 111 20.32 12.32 -11.95
CA LEU A 111 19.00 11.71 -11.96
C LEU A 111 18.55 11.32 -10.55
N ALA A 112 17.43 11.89 -10.14
CA ALA A 112 16.77 11.57 -8.89
C ALA A 112 15.26 11.47 -9.09
N ILE A 113 14.62 10.64 -8.28
CA ILE A 113 13.16 10.61 -8.14
C ILE A 113 12.74 11.73 -7.19
N GLY A 114 11.71 12.47 -7.56
CA GLY A 114 11.12 13.49 -6.70
C GLY A 114 10.11 12.88 -5.73
N TYR A 115 10.23 13.24 -4.45
CA TYR A 115 9.33 12.79 -3.38
C TYR A 115 8.60 13.98 -2.75
N ALA A 116 7.36 13.78 -2.31
CA ALA A 116 6.65 14.76 -1.50
C ALA A 116 7.31 14.93 -0.11
N PRO A 117 7.13 16.08 0.57
CA PRO A 117 7.67 16.28 1.92
C PRO A 117 7.32 15.13 2.87
N GLY A 118 8.31 14.62 3.60
CA GLY A 118 8.16 13.50 4.52
C GLY A 118 8.19 12.09 3.88
N ASN A 119 8.37 11.99 2.56
CA ASN A 119 8.54 10.73 1.85
C ASN A 119 10.01 10.53 1.44
N SER A 120 10.40 9.27 1.24
CA SER A 120 11.71 8.87 0.71
C SER A 120 11.59 7.56 -0.07
N ALA A 121 12.68 7.10 -0.68
CA ALA A 121 12.72 5.81 -1.36
C ALA A 121 12.31 4.64 -0.43
N GLU A 122 12.58 4.74 0.87
CA GLU A 122 12.27 3.71 1.87
C GLU A 122 10.87 3.83 2.49
N ALA A 123 10.18 4.94 2.22
CA ALA A 123 8.87 5.25 2.80
C ALA A 123 8.03 6.09 1.83
N VAL A 124 7.56 5.45 0.76
CA VAL A 124 6.68 6.06 -0.24
C VAL A 124 5.22 5.88 0.20
N THR A 125 4.50 6.99 0.34
CA THR A 125 3.08 7.06 0.74
C THR A 125 2.23 7.93 -0.20
N THR A 126 2.86 8.54 -1.20
CA THR A 126 2.27 9.42 -2.20
C THR A 126 2.92 9.18 -3.56
N ASP A 127 2.30 9.67 -4.62
CA ASP A 127 2.89 9.66 -5.96
C ASP A 127 4.30 10.25 -6.00
N VAL A 128 5.12 9.71 -6.89
CA VAL A 128 6.50 10.13 -7.11
C VAL A 128 6.63 10.89 -8.42
N SER A 129 7.54 11.86 -8.47
CA SER A 129 7.82 12.62 -9.69
C SER A 129 8.99 12.02 -10.44
N LEU A 130 8.74 11.60 -11.67
CA LEU A 130 9.70 10.94 -12.55
C LEU A 130 10.10 11.90 -13.69
N PRO A 131 11.33 12.43 -13.72
CA PRO A 131 11.75 13.34 -14.79
C PRO A 131 11.82 12.60 -16.13
N THR A 132 11.37 13.25 -17.20
CA THR A 132 11.39 12.73 -18.58
C THR A 132 12.52 13.33 -19.43
N SER A 133 13.28 14.27 -18.86
CA SER A 133 14.46 14.88 -19.48
C SER A 133 15.50 15.26 -18.42
N GLY A 134 16.78 15.07 -18.75
CA GLY A 134 17.90 15.57 -17.96
C GLY A 134 18.23 17.04 -18.28
N GLU A 135 19.02 17.69 -17.42
CA GLU A 135 19.41 19.09 -17.55
C GLU A 135 20.28 19.36 -18.78
N LYS A 136 21.06 18.36 -19.22
CA LYS A 136 21.82 18.38 -20.46
C LYS A 136 21.00 17.89 -21.65
N GLY A 137 19.72 17.60 -21.48
CA GLY A 137 18.79 17.26 -22.56
C GLY A 137 18.83 15.80 -23.00
N SER A 138 19.29 14.88 -22.15
CA SER A 138 19.01 13.46 -22.35
C SER A 138 17.51 13.19 -22.17
N ALA A 139 16.90 12.40 -23.06
CA ALA A 139 15.53 11.93 -22.86
C ALA A 139 15.51 10.77 -21.85
N ILE A 140 14.51 10.72 -20.99
CA ILE A 140 14.38 9.72 -19.93
C ILE A 140 13.03 9.02 -20.06
N SER A 141 13.06 7.69 -20.07
CA SER A 141 11.85 6.84 -20.05
C SER A 141 11.92 5.88 -18.87
N TRP A 142 10.78 5.59 -18.26
CA TRP A 142 10.70 4.81 -17.03
C TRP A 142 9.96 3.49 -17.25
N GLN A 143 10.41 2.46 -16.54
CA GLN A 143 9.75 1.16 -16.42
C GLN A 143 9.65 0.78 -14.95
N THR A 144 8.65 -0.03 -14.61
CA THR A 144 8.38 -0.51 -13.25
C THR A 144 8.43 -2.03 -13.20
N SER A 145 8.93 -2.58 -12.10
CA SER A 145 8.84 -4.02 -11.83
C SER A 145 7.43 -4.46 -11.42
N ASP A 146 6.59 -3.54 -10.93
CA ASP A 146 5.24 -3.83 -10.45
C ASP A 146 4.30 -2.62 -10.61
N ALA A 147 3.57 -2.59 -11.73
CA ALA A 147 2.60 -1.54 -12.03
C ALA A 147 1.35 -1.57 -11.14
N ALA A 148 1.12 -2.64 -10.37
CA ALA A 148 0.02 -2.68 -9.40
C ALA A 148 0.36 -1.90 -8.12
N VAL A 149 1.62 -1.47 -7.95
CA VAL A 149 2.09 -0.72 -6.77
C VAL A 149 2.65 0.65 -7.18
N VAL A 150 3.49 0.74 -8.21
CA VAL A 150 3.93 2.02 -8.79
C VAL A 150 3.90 1.93 -10.31
N GLU A 151 3.12 2.78 -10.95
CA GLU A 151 3.05 2.88 -12.40
C GLU A 151 4.28 3.58 -13.00
N ALA A 152 4.51 3.40 -14.30
CA ALA A 152 5.69 3.96 -14.99
C ALA A 152 5.67 5.50 -15.10
N ASP A 153 4.55 6.14 -14.81
CA ASP A 153 4.41 7.61 -14.74
C ASP A 153 4.53 8.16 -13.32
N GLY A 154 4.69 7.28 -12.32
CA GLY A 154 4.89 7.65 -10.91
C GLY A 154 3.64 7.61 -10.04
N ASN A 155 2.48 7.22 -10.55
CA ASN A 155 1.28 6.98 -9.72
C ASN A 155 1.50 5.80 -8.77
N VAL A 156 1.17 5.99 -7.48
CA VAL A 156 1.41 5.01 -6.42
C VAL A 156 0.09 4.42 -5.89
N HIS A 157 -0.01 3.10 -5.94
CA HIS A 157 -1.10 2.30 -5.39
C HIS A 157 -0.64 1.62 -4.10
N ARG A 158 -1.01 2.20 -2.96
CA ARG A 158 -0.59 1.67 -1.66
C ARG A 158 -1.26 0.33 -1.34
N PRO A 159 -0.51 -0.67 -0.83
CA PRO A 159 -1.09 -1.91 -0.34
C PRO A 159 -2.13 -1.66 0.75
N ALA A 160 -3.16 -2.51 0.81
CA ALA A 160 -4.13 -2.49 1.90
C ALA A 160 -3.44 -2.74 3.26
N ASN A 161 -4.01 -2.20 4.34
CA ASN A 161 -3.49 -2.46 5.68
C ASN A 161 -3.49 -3.96 6.00
N GLY A 162 -2.39 -4.45 6.58
CA GLY A 162 -2.16 -5.86 6.87
C GLY A 162 -1.55 -6.66 5.71
N ALA A 163 -1.42 -6.07 4.51
CA ALA A 163 -0.73 -6.69 3.38
C ALA A 163 0.80 -6.53 3.44
N GLY A 164 1.27 -5.63 4.30
CA GLY A 164 2.68 -5.26 4.45
C GLY A 164 3.19 -4.33 3.35
N ASP A 165 4.34 -3.72 3.61
CA ASP A 165 5.05 -2.86 2.66
C ASP A 165 5.46 -3.65 1.41
N LYS A 166 5.50 -2.98 0.25
CA LYS A 166 5.92 -3.56 -1.03
C LYS A 166 7.15 -2.87 -1.59
N GLN A 167 8.07 -3.67 -2.13
CA GLN A 167 9.25 -3.18 -2.82
C GLN A 167 9.01 -3.16 -4.34
N VAL A 168 9.37 -2.06 -4.98
CA VAL A 168 9.26 -1.86 -6.43
C VAL A 168 10.56 -1.29 -6.96
N THR A 169 11.06 -1.82 -8.06
CA THR A 169 12.21 -1.27 -8.77
C THR A 169 11.73 -0.46 -9.97
N LEU A 170 12.05 0.83 -9.98
CA LEU A 170 11.90 1.70 -11.15
C LEU A 170 13.21 1.75 -11.93
N THR A 171 13.15 1.49 -13.24
CA THR A 171 14.30 1.54 -14.13
C THR A 171 14.14 2.70 -15.11
N ALA A 172 15.03 3.68 -15.02
CA ALA A 172 15.12 4.79 -15.96
C ALA A 172 16.08 4.41 -17.10
N THR A 173 15.63 4.59 -18.34
CA THR A 173 16.46 4.51 -19.55
C THR A 173 16.69 5.92 -20.06
N LEU A 174 17.95 6.35 -20.10
CA LEU A 174 18.38 7.66 -20.56
C LEU A 174 18.99 7.53 -21.96
N THR A 175 18.69 8.47 -22.85
CA THR A 175 19.24 8.51 -24.21
C THR A 175 19.66 9.92 -24.62
N LYS A 176 20.83 10.05 -25.24
CA LYS A 176 21.36 11.29 -25.82
C LYS A 176 22.00 10.96 -27.16
N GLY A 177 21.36 11.35 -28.27
CA GLY A 177 21.81 10.94 -29.60
C GLY A 177 21.78 9.40 -29.72
N SER A 178 22.92 8.79 -30.04
CA SER A 178 23.08 7.32 -30.05
C SER A 178 23.55 6.72 -28.74
N ALA A 179 23.92 7.56 -27.76
CA ALA A 179 24.32 7.09 -26.43
C ALA A 179 23.08 6.74 -25.58
N ALA A 180 23.16 5.63 -24.86
CA ALA A 180 22.10 5.18 -23.97
C ALA A 180 22.70 4.55 -22.71
N ASP A 181 22.04 4.75 -21.56
CA ASP A 181 22.41 4.14 -20.30
C ASP A 181 21.15 3.97 -19.41
N THR A 182 21.24 3.17 -18.37
CA THR A 182 20.14 2.90 -17.43
C THR A 182 20.53 3.17 -15.99
N ALA A 183 19.53 3.50 -15.17
CA ALA A 183 19.65 3.63 -13.73
C ALA A 183 18.45 2.93 -13.06
N SER A 184 18.67 2.27 -11.92
CA SER A 184 17.62 1.56 -11.18
C SER A 184 17.47 2.13 -9.78
N PHE A 185 16.22 2.29 -9.34
CA PHE A 185 15.84 2.87 -8.07
C PHE A 185 14.89 1.89 -7.36
N LEU A 186 15.27 1.46 -6.16
CA LEU A 186 14.43 0.61 -5.32
C LEU A 186 13.58 1.48 -4.40
N LEU A 187 12.26 1.35 -4.51
CA LEU A 187 11.27 2.03 -3.69
C LEU A 187 10.61 1.02 -2.74
N THR A 188 10.26 1.48 -1.54
CA THR A 188 9.42 0.77 -0.57
C THR A 188 8.14 1.57 -0.38
N VAL A 189 7.06 1.07 -0.96
CA VAL A 189 5.72 1.64 -0.80
C VAL A 189 5.09 1.11 0.46
N LYS A 190 4.71 2.03 1.34
CA LYS A 190 4.09 1.72 2.63
C LYS A 190 2.64 1.32 2.45
N GLU A 191 2.23 0.28 3.15
CA GLU A 191 0.81 -0.07 3.25
C GLU A 191 -0.01 1.09 3.82
N LEU A 192 -1.32 1.07 3.58
CA LEU A 192 -2.26 2.02 4.18
C LEU A 192 -2.23 1.90 5.73
N PRO A 193 -2.40 3.03 6.45
CA PRO A 193 -2.47 3.00 7.89
C PRO A 193 -3.67 2.16 8.35
N ALA A 194 -3.56 1.58 9.55
CA ALA A 194 -4.68 0.86 10.16
C ALA A 194 -5.85 1.82 10.40
N THR A 195 -7.06 1.35 10.11
CA THR A 195 -8.29 2.13 10.32
C THR A 195 -8.83 1.92 11.73
N ALA A 196 -9.57 2.92 12.22
CA ALA A 196 -10.19 2.87 13.52
C ALA A 196 -11.19 1.70 13.62
N SER A 197 -11.12 0.94 14.71
CA SER A 197 -12.00 -0.21 14.96
C SER A 197 -12.41 -0.31 16.42
N LEU A 198 -13.60 -0.83 16.66
CA LEU A 198 -14.15 -1.02 18.01
C LEU A 198 -14.09 -2.48 18.42
N THR A 199 -13.97 -2.73 19.72
CA THR A 199 -14.27 -4.01 20.36
C THR A 199 -15.19 -3.76 21.55
N VAL A 200 -15.85 -4.82 22.03
CA VAL A 200 -16.65 -4.83 23.26
C VAL A 200 -15.90 -5.60 24.34
N ASP A 201 -16.07 -5.22 25.60
CA ASP A 201 -15.50 -5.94 26.75
C ASP A 201 -16.31 -7.16 27.19
N LYS A 202 -17.60 -7.23 26.83
CA LYS A 202 -18.50 -8.35 27.13
C LYS A 202 -19.20 -8.83 25.87
N GLU A 203 -19.19 -10.14 25.65
CA GLU A 203 -19.97 -10.77 24.58
C GLU A 203 -21.44 -10.98 24.99
N VAL A 204 -21.69 -11.03 26.31
CA VAL A 204 -23.01 -11.20 26.92
C VAL A 204 -23.19 -10.17 28.03
N ILE A 205 -24.24 -9.38 27.90
CA ILE A 205 -24.75 -8.43 28.90
C ILE A 205 -25.90 -9.11 29.64
N ARG A 206 -25.87 -9.09 30.97
CA ARG A 206 -26.90 -9.75 31.78
C ARG A 206 -27.89 -8.75 32.36
N GLU A 207 -29.14 -9.21 32.43
CA GLU A 207 -30.18 -8.56 33.21
C GLU A 207 -29.76 -8.39 34.69
N ALA A 208 -30.39 -7.44 35.37
CA ALA A 208 -30.25 -7.28 36.80
C ALA A 208 -30.88 -8.47 37.56
N GLU A 209 -30.38 -8.73 38.77
CA GLU A 209 -30.93 -9.71 39.72
C GLU A 209 -32.41 -9.48 40.07
N ALA A 210 -32.93 -8.28 39.82
CA ALA A 210 -34.35 -7.97 39.99
C ALA A 210 -35.26 -8.77 39.05
N ASN A 211 -34.72 -9.25 37.92
CA ASN A 211 -35.44 -9.98 36.88
C ASN A 211 -36.75 -9.26 36.52
N ASP A 212 -36.63 -8.04 36.03
CA ASP A 212 -37.73 -7.11 35.76
C ASP A 212 -37.54 -6.31 34.45
N GLY A 213 -36.69 -6.81 33.57
CA GLY A 213 -36.29 -6.26 32.29
C GLY A 213 -35.17 -5.22 32.40
N SER A 214 -34.75 -4.84 33.60
CA SER A 214 -33.65 -3.88 33.78
C SER A 214 -32.29 -4.56 33.65
N ILE A 215 -31.30 -3.83 33.13
CA ILE A 215 -29.94 -4.36 32.90
C ILE A 215 -28.99 -3.68 33.88
N ALA A 216 -28.32 -4.48 34.73
CA ALA A 216 -27.31 -3.96 35.66
C ALA A 216 -25.91 -3.85 35.02
N ASP A 217 -25.65 -4.70 34.02
CA ASP A 217 -24.38 -4.71 33.32
C ASP A 217 -24.18 -3.44 32.48
N GLN A 218 -22.93 -2.98 32.42
CA GLN A 218 -22.47 -1.97 31.48
C GLN A 218 -21.67 -2.61 30.35
N GLN A 219 -21.61 -1.93 29.22
CA GLN A 219 -20.82 -2.29 28.04
C GLN A 219 -19.73 -1.24 27.81
N THR A 220 -18.47 -1.66 27.78
CA THR A 220 -17.35 -0.79 27.38
C THR A 220 -16.94 -1.06 25.95
N LEU A 221 -17.00 -0.03 25.11
CA LEU A 221 -16.41 -0.04 23.79
C LEU A 221 -14.95 0.39 23.89
N VAL A 222 -14.04 -0.38 23.31
CA VAL A 222 -12.61 -0.06 23.24
C VAL A 222 -12.24 0.23 21.80
N LEU A 223 -11.62 1.39 21.57
CA LEU A 223 -11.23 1.87 20.25
C LEU A 223 -9.74 1.62 20.00
N ALA A 224 -9.43 0.99 18.88
CA ALA A 224 -8.08 0.86 18.35
C ALA A 224 -7.88 1.83 17.18
N ASN A 225 -6.63 2.25 16.96
CA ASN A 225 -6.19 3.10 15.84
C ASN A 225 -6.96 4.43 15.70
N GLY A 226 -7.39 4.99 16.82
CA GLY A 226 -8.14 6.25 16.86
C GLY A 226 -8.40 6.72 18.27
N THR A 227 -9.09 7.85 18.39
CA THR A 227 -9.58 8.43 19.64
C THR A 227 -11.01 8.95 19.47
N PHE A 228 -11.82 8.84 20.51
CA PHE A 228 -13.14 9.49 20.57
C PHE A 228 -12.98 11.01 20.69
N ALA A 229 -13.86 11.74 20.01
CA ALA A 229 -13.94 13.19 20.11
C ALA A 229 -14.44 13.60 21.51
N GLN A 230 -13.89 14.69 22.06
CA GLN A 230 -14.26 15.16 23.41
C GLN A 230 -15.72 15.62 23.51
N ASP A 231 -16.34 15.98 22.39
CA ASP A 231 -17.73 16.44 22.28
C ASP A 231 -18.69 15.33 21.80
N LEU A 232 -18.29 14.06 21.92
CA LEU A 232 -19.15 12.92 21.60
C LEU A 232 -20.31 12.84 22.61
N THR A 233 -21.52 12.63 22.08
CA THR A 233 -22.76 12.54 22.85
C THR A 233 -23.55 11.28 22.49
N LYS A 234 -24.60 10.97 23.26
CA LYS A 234 -25.52 9.85 22.98
C LYS A 234 -26.10 9.91 21.55
N ALA A 235 -26.36 11.11 21.02
CA ALA A 235 -26.92 11.27 19.67
C ALA A 235 -25.96 10.83 18.55
N ASP A 236 -24.66 10.72 18.86
CA ASP A 236 -23.63 10.22 17.94
C ASP A 236 -23.50 8.70 17.95
N LEU A 237 -24.26 8.02 18.83
CA LEU A 237 -24.32 6.57 18.94
C LEU A 237 -25.65 6.05 18.40
N ALA A 238 -25.58 4.88 17.78
CA ALA A 238 -26.74 4.09 17.42
C ALA A 238 -26.56 2.66 17.94
N VAL A 239 -27.51 2.18 18.75
CA VAL A 239 -27.54 0.79 19.21
C VAL A 239 -28.54 0.02 18.36
N LYS A 240 -28.04 -0.93 17.58
CA LYS A 240 -28.86 -1.80 16.73
C LYS A 240 -29.42 -2.95 17.54
N ASN A 241 -30.67 -3.33 17.27
CA ASN A 241 -31.37 -4.45 17.89
C ASN A 241 -31.48 -4.35 19.42
N LEU A 242 -31.55 -3.13 19.96
CA LEU A 242 -31.84 -2.95 21.39
C LEU A 242 -33.29 -3.38 21.69
N PRO A 243 -33.53 -4.25 22.70
CA PRO A 243 -34.88 -4.68 23.07
C PRO A 243 -35.83 -3.51 23.35
N GLU A 244 -37.10 -3.64 22.94
CA GLU A 244 -38.10 -2.59 23.16
C GLU A 244 -38.29 -2.33 24.65
N GLY A 245 -38.34 -1.05 25.04
CA GLY A 245 -38.42 -0.60 26.42
C GLY A 245 -37.06 -0.31 27.08
N LEU A 246 -35.97 -0.78 26.47
CA LEU A 246 -34.62 -0.36 26.83
C LEU A 246 -34.19 0.90 26.05
N ASP A 247 -33.35 1.68 26.72
CA ASP A 247 -32.56 2.77 26.17
C ASP A 247 -31.12 2.65 26.72
N PHE A 248 -30.24 3.58 26.44
CA PHE A 248 -28.86 3.59 26.93
C PHE A 248 -28.40 5.00 27.27
N ASP A 249 -27.41 5.12 28.14
CA ASP A 249 -26.71 6.37 28.42
C ASP A 249 -25.20 6.15 28.45
N ILE A 250 -24.44 7.21 28.13
CA ILE A 250 -22.98 7.20 28.25
C ILE A 250 -22.62 7.51 29.71
N THR A 251 -21.93 6.58 30.36
CA THR A 251 -21.55 6.69 31.79
C THR A 251 -20.06 6.89 32.01
N GLY A 252 -19.23 6.66 30.99
CA GLY A 252 -17.79 6.93 31.06
C GLY A 252 -17.21 7.19 29.67
N MET A 253 -16.30 8.15 29.57
CA MET A 253 -15.63 8.48 28.32
C MET A 253 -14.17 8.83 28.56
N GLU A 254 -13.29 8.05 27.94
CA GLU A 254 -11.85 8.20 27.84
C GLU A 254 -11.47 8.29 26.34
N PRO A 255 -10.26 8.73 25.97
CA PRO A 255 -9.87 8.86 24.56
C PRO A 255 -10.06 7.59 23.74
N THR A 256 -9.90 6.40 24.33
CA THR A 256 -10.04 5.11 23.62
C THR A 256 -11.02 4.15 24.27
N ARG A 257 -11.79 4.59 25.26
CA ARG A 257 -12.79 3.77 25.94
C ARG A 257 -14.08 4.56 26.15
N LEU A 258 -15.21 3.97 25.78
CA LEU A 258 -16.52 4.54 25.98
C LEU A 258 -17.39 3.52 26.71
N THR A 259 -17.86 3.85 27.91
CA THR A 259 -18.72 2.97 28.69
C THR A 259 -20.16 3.45 28.58
N ILE A 260 -21.06 2.55 28.20
CA ILE A 260 -22.49 2.76 28.18
C ILE A 260 -23.18 1.90 29.25
N SER A 261 -24.22 2.45 29.86
CA SER A 261 -25.20 1.69 30.65
C SER A 261 -26.50 1.59 29.89
N PHE A 262 -27.24 0.52 30.12
CA PHE A 262 -28.60 0.37 29.62
C PHE A 262 -29.59 0.92 30.66
N THR A 263 -30.60 1.64 30.19
CA THR A 263 -31.63 2.28 31.01
C THR A 263 -33.02 1.82 30.58
N GLY A 264 -34.04 2.07 31.39
CA GLY A 264 -35.38 1.53 31.14
C GLY A 264 -35.50 0.05 31.52
N LYS A 265 -36.51 -0.62 30.95
CA LYS A 265 -36.83 -2.03 31.18
C LYS A 265 -37.34 -2.66 29.90
N ALA A 266 -36.78 -3.80 29.52
CA ALA A 266 -37.28 -4.56 28.38
C ALA A 266 -38.75 -4.96 28.60
N LEU A 267 -39.60 -4.77 27.58
CA LEU A 267 -41.02 -5.14 27.66
C LEU A 267 -41.23 -6.65 27.75
N ASN A 268 -40.36 -7.42 27.10
CA ASN A 268 -40.31 -8.87 27.15
C ASN A 268 -38.90 -9.29 27.59
N HIS A 269 -38.81 -10.09 28.63
CA HIS A 269 -37.55 -10.41 29.31
C HIS A 269 -37.57 -11.84 29.88
N PHE A 270 -38.32 -12.74 29.24
CA PHE A 270 -38.15 -14.18 29.49
C PHE A 270 -36.90 -14.66 28.75
N ASN A 271 -36.35 -15.83 29.10
CA ASN A 271 -35.21 -16.43 28.36
C ASN A 271 -35.49 -16.63 26.87
N ALA A 272 -36.74 -16.90 26.49
CA ALA A 272 -37.13 -16.92 25.07
C ALA A 272 -36.98 -15.56 24.34
N ASN A 273 -36.72 -14.48 25.07
CA ASN A 273 -36.53 -13.12 24.58
C ASN A 273 -35.07 -12.66 24.63
N ASP A 274 -34.13 -13.54 24.97
CA ASP A 274 -32.70 -13.29 24.81
C ASP A 274 -32.41 -12.72 23.42
N THR A 275 -31.69 -11.60 23.41
CA THR A 275 -31.50 -10.82 22.20
C THR A 275 -30.06 -10.96 21.73
N GLN A 276 -29.90 -11.40 20.47
CA GLN A 276 -28.62 -11.54 19.81
C GLN A 276 -28.41 -10.42 18.77
N HIS A 277 -27.20 -10.32 18.22
CA HIS A 277 -26.86 -9.38 17.16
C HIS A 277 -27.03 -7.91 17.55
N ILE A 278 -26.78 -7.57 18.82
CA ILE A 278 -26.75 -6.18 19.29
C ILE A 278 -25.40 -5.59 18.94
N SER A 279 -25.37 -4.37 18.40
CA SER A 279 -24.12 -3.68 18.09
C SER A 279 -24.26 -2.19 18.33
N VAL A 280 -23.19 -1.54 18.75
CA VAL A 280 -23.13 -0.08 18.89
C VAL A 280 -22.33 0.50 17.74
N THR A 281 -22.89 1.50 17.07
CA THR A 281 -22.21 2.27 16.02
C THR A 281 -21.94 3.68 16.52
N VAL A 282 -20.70 4.15 16.32
CA VAL A 282 -20.27 5.52 16.62
C VAL A 282 -20.11 6.28 15.30
N ALA A 283 -20.64 7.51 15.23
CA ALA A 283 -20.54 8.35 14.06
C ALA A 283 -19.07 8.62 13.67
N GLY A 284 -18.74 8.51 12.38
CA GLY A 284 -17.35 8.61 11.91
C GLY A 284 -16.66 9.95 12.23
N GLY A 285 -17.42 11.05 12.20
CA GLY A 285 -16.90 12.38 12.58
C GLY A 285 -16.49 12.50 14.05
N LYS A 286 -16.83 11.53 14.90
CA LYS A 286 -16.49 11.47 16.32
C LYS A 286 -15.33 10.51 16.63
N VAL A 287 -14.72 9.92 15.61
CA VAL A 287 -13.62 8.95 15.75
C VAL A 287 -12.45 9.38 14.87
N SER A 288 -11.31 9.71 15.46
CA SER A 288 -10.10 10.02 14.68
C SER A 288 -9.59 8.77 13.95
N GLY A 289 -9.11 8.93 12.71
CA GLY A 289 -8.65 7.81 11.88
C GLY A 289 -9.76 6.98 11.23
N ALA A 290 -11.04 7.32 11.45
CA ALA A 290 -12.16 6.68 10.77
C ALA A 290 -12.46 7.36 9.42
N THR A 291 -12.81 6.55 8.41
CA THR A 291 -13.29 7.02 7.09
C THR A 291 -14.82 7.02 6.99
N GLY A 292 -15.51 6.56 8.03
CA GLY A 292 -16.96 6.45 8.13
C GLY A 292 -17.36 6.05 9.55
N SER A 293 -18.64 5.73 9.78
CA SER A 293 -19.08 5.25 11.09
C SER A 293 -18.40 3.93 11.47
N VAL A 294 -18.10 3.77 12.75
CA VAL A 294 -17.40 2.59 13.28
C VAL A 294 -18.38 1.80 14.13
N ALA A 295 -18.61 0.54 13.77
CA ALA A 295 -19.47 -0.38 14.51
C ALA A 295 -18.64 -1.30 15.41
N SER A 296 -19.16 -1.61 16.59
CA SER A 296 -18.65 -2.67 17.44
C SER A 296 -18.95 -4.06 16.83
N PRO A 297 -18.25 -5.11 17.27
CA PRO A 297 -18.72 -6.48 17.12
C PRO A 297 -20.11 -6.64 17.74
N GLU A 298 -20.79 -7.69 17.32
CA GLU A 298 -22.07 -8.06 17.89
C GLU A 298 -21.89 -8.67 19.29
N PHE A 299 -22.82 -8.35 20.19
CA PHE A 299 -22.97 -8.95 21.51
C PHE A 299 -24.44 -9.29 21.75
N SER A 300 -24.72 -9.89 22.90
CA SER A 300 -26.06 -10.33 23.28
C SER A 300 -26.49 -9.75 24.63
N ILE A 301 -27.80 -9.68 24.83
CA ILE A 301 -28.42 -9.50 26.15
C ILE A 301 -29.10 -10.82 26.51
N ASP A 302 -28.70 -11.35 27.67
CA ASP A 302 -29.20 -12.58 28.31
C ASP A 302 -30.12 -12.16 29.47
N PHE A 303 -31.41 -12.44 29.32
CA PHE A 303 -32.41 -12.14 30.34
C PHE A 303 -32.49 -13.30 31.34
N HIS A 304 -32.49 -12.95 32.62
CA HIS A 304 -32.49 -13.94 33.68
C HIS A 304 -33.77 -14.78 33.63
N ASP A 305 -33.60 -16.09 33.55
CA ASP A 305 -34.69 -17.01 33.83
C ASP A 305 -35.18 -16.82 35.27
N PRO A 306 -36.51 -16.67 35.51
CA PRO A 306 -37.05 -16.71 36.85
C PRO A 306 -36.72 -18.07 37.48
N ALA A 307 -35.83 -18.09 38.48
CA ALA A 307 -35.59 -19.30 39.24
C ALA A 307 -36.91 -19.74 39.91
N PHE A 308 -37.41 -20.91 39.52
CA PHE A 308 -38.59 -21.52 40.11
C PHE A 308 -38.24 -22.85 40.78
N ILE A 309 -38.99 -23.17 41.83
CA ILE A 309 -38.92 -24.47 42.50
C ILE A 309 -40.25 -25.21 42.33
N SER A 310 -40.29 -26.51 42.63
CA SER A 310 -41.57 -27.22 42.55
C SER A 310 -42.56 -26.68 43.59
N ILE A 311 -43.85 -26.81 43.30
CA ILE A 311 -44.93 -26.46 44.23
C ILE A 311 -44.77 -27.27 45.53
N ALA A 312 -44.25 -28.50 45.45
CA ALA A 312 -43.96 -29.31 46.63
C ALA A 312 -42.82 -28.71 47.47
N GLU A 313 -41.75 -28.24 46.83
CA GLU A 313 -40.60 -27.59 47.48
C GLU A 313 -40.93 -26.19 48.04
N ALA A 314 -41.91 -25.50 47.45
CA ALA A 314 -42.34 -24.17 47.90
C ALA A 314 -43.15 -24.18 49.19
N ARG A 315 -44.00 -25.20 49.39
CA ARG A 315 -44.87 -25.32 50.58
C ARG A 315 -44.16 -25.14 51.93
N PRO A 316 -42.97 -25.72 52.21
CA PRO A 316 -42.29 -25.55 53.49
C PRO A 316 -41.53 -24.22 53.66
N GLN A 317 -41.49 -23.34 52.66
CA GLN A 317 -40.59 -22.17 52.64
C GLN A 317 -41.23 -20.88 53.21
N THR A 318 -41.94 -21.00 54.34
CA THR A 318 -42.64 -19.87 54.98
C THR A 318 -41.73 -18.65 55.17
N GLY A 319 -42.24 -17.48 54.81
CA GLY A 319 -41.55 -16.18 54.91
C GLY A 319 -40.72 -15.79 53.69
N LYS A 320 -40.49 -16.71 52.73
CA LYS A 320 -39.74 -16.43 51.50
C LYS A 320 -40.67 -16.05 50.34
N THR A 321 -40.20 -15.17 49.46
CA THR A 321 -40.82 -14.94 48.14
C THR A 321 -40.23 -15.94 47.16
N ILE A 322 -41.10 -16.74 46.54
CA ILE A 322 -40.73 -17.84 45.66
C ILE A 322 -41.57 -17.78 44.39
N THR A 323 -40.98 -18.20 43.28
CA THR A 323 -41.67 -18.49 42.03
C THR A 323 -41.89 -19.99 41.90
N VAL A 324 -43.10 -20.39 41.53
CA VAL A 324 -43.43 -21.78 41.13
C VAL A 324 -43.95 -21.78 39.70
N LYS A 325 -43.70 -22.87 38.98
CA LYS A 325 -44.25 -23.14 37.65
C LYS A 325 -45.35 -24.19 37.77
N GLY A 326 -46.49 -23.99 37.12
CA GLY A 326 -47.57 -24.97 37.10
C GLY A 326 -48.49 -24.83 35.89
N ILE A 327 -49.21 -25.89 35.58
CA ILE A 327 -50.25 -25.94 34.56
C ILE A 327 -51.60 -25.66 35.20
N VAL A 328 -52.35 -24.72 34.64
CA VAL A 328 -53.72 -24.41 35.03
C VAL A 328 -54.61 -25.62 34.75
N THR A 329 -55.37 -26.04 35.75
CA THR A 329 -56.20 -27.27 35.70
C THR A 329 -57.67 -27.00 35.45
N ALA A 330 -58.08 -25.72 35.44
CA ALA A 330 -59.44 -25.31 35.11
C ALA A 330 -59.46 -23.83 34.68
N ASP A 331 -60.34 -23.49 33.74
CA ASP A 331 -60.60 -22.10 33.37
C ASP A 331 -61.00 -21.27 34.58
N ASN A 332 -60.30 -20.16 34.81
CA ASN A 332 -60.66 -19.18 35.83
C ASN A 332 -62.13 -18.74 35.70
N SER A 333 -62.61 -18.49 34.47
CA SER A 333 -64.00 -18.11 34.22
C SER A 333 -65.03 -19.18 34.61
N ALA A 334 -64.65 -20.45 34.65
CA ALA A 334 -65.55 -21.55 34.98
C ALA A 334 -65.79 -21.69 36.49
N ILE A 335 -64.80 -21.32 37.32
CA ILE A 335 -64.82 -21.58 38.77
C ILE A 335 -64.64 -20.33 39.65
N GLY A 336 -64.28 -19.18 39.07
CA GLY A 336 -64.00 -17.94 39.78
C GLY A 336 -65.21 -17.06 40.13
N GLY A 337 -66.36 -17.25 39.48
CA GLY A 337 -67.58 -16.49 39.78
C GLY A 337 -67.40 -14.96 39.71
N GLY A 338 -66.55 -14.46 38.80
CA GLY A 338 -66.19 -13.03 38.67
C GLY A 338 -64.97 -12.59 39.47
N LYS A 339 -64.28 -13.52 40.14
CA LYS A 339 -63.00 -13.35 40.85
C LYS A 339 -61.94 -14.23 40.21
N LEU A 340 -60.67 -14.00 40.49
CA LEU A 340 -59.64 -14.98 40.15
C LEU A 340 -59.74 -16.13 41.15
N SER A 341 -60.12 -17.31 40.67
CA SER A 341 -59.96 -18.57 41.42
C SER A 341 -59.66 -19.67 40.42
N THR A 342 -58.45 -20.24 40.47
CA THR A 342 -58.11 -21.45 39.70
C THR A 342 -56.99 -22.24 40.35
N TYR A 343 -56.82 -23.49 39.95
CA TYR A 343 -55.77 -24.36 40.48
C TYR A 343 -54.68 -24.54 39.44
N ILE A 344 -53.43 -24.50 39.90
CA ILE A 344 -52.26 -24.91 39.12
C ILE A 344 -51.61 -26.14 39.75
N GLN A 345 -51.02 -27.00 38.93
CA GLN A 345 -50.25 -28.15 39.37
C GLN A 345 -48.98 -28.34 38.55
N ASP A 346 -47.95 -28.94 39.14
CA ASP A 346 -46.68 -29.27 38.47
C ASP A 346 -46.46 -30.79 38.32
N GLY A 347 -47.46 -31.60 38.67
CA GLY A 347 -47.40 -33.06 38.70
C GLY A 347 -46.95 -33.64 40.05
N GLU A 348 -46.31 -32.85 40.91
CA GLU A 348 -45.91 -33.24 42.27
C GLU A 348 -46.90 -32.69 43.32
N ALA A 349 -47.36 -31.46 43.12
CA ALA A 349 -48.28 -30.76 44.00
C ALA A 349 -49.13 -29.73 43.23
N GLY A 350 -50.10 -29.13 43.92
CA GLY A 350 -50.92 -28.06 43.37
C GLY A 350 -51.22 -26.96 44.39
N ILE A 351 -51.54 -25.77 43.90
CA ILE A 351 -51.98 -24.62 44.69
C ILE A 351 -53.20 -23.96 44.05
N ASN A 352 -53.98 -23.25 44.86
CA ASN A 352 -55.08 -22.41 44.40
C ASN A 352 -54.57 -20.97 44.22
N LEU A 353 -54.72 -20.43 43.02
CA LEU A 353 -54.54 -19.02 42.71
C LEU A 353 -55.85 -18.29 42.95
N PHE A 354 -55.88 -17.41 43.95
CA PHE A 354 -57.08 -16.71 44.36
C PHE A 354 -56.83 -15.21 44.51
N SER A 355 -57.71 -14.39 43.94
CA SER A 355 -57.82 -12.96 44.22
C SER A 355 -59.29 -12.53 44.21
N ALA A 356 -59.67 -11.72 45.20
CA ALA A 356 -61.02 -11.16 45.30
C ALA A 356 -61.35 -10.15 44.19
N ASN A 357 -60.33 -9.65 43.47
CA ASN A 357 -60.46 -8.76 42.34
C ASN A 357 -59.79 -9.37 41.10
N LEU A 358 -60.56 -9.51 40.02
CA LEU A 358 -60.06 -10.02 38.75
C LEU A 358 -59.33 -8.93 37.92
N ALA A 359 -59.59 -7.65 38.19
CA ALA A 359 -58.97 -6.55 37.45
C ALA A 359 -57.45 -6.55 37.66
N GLY A 360 -56.70 -6.71 36.57
CA GLY A 360 -55.23 -6.73 36.56
C GLY A 360 -54.60 -8.12 36.42
N PHE A 361 -55.39 -9.20 36.35
CA PHE A 361 -54.89 -10.55 36.06
C PHE A 361 -55.25 -11.01 34.65
N PRO A 362 -54.38 -11.79 33.99
CA PRO A 362 -54.70 -12.40 32.70
C PRO A 362 -55.87 -13.40 32.83
N ASP A 363 -56.60 -13.61 31.74
CA ASP A 363 -57.53 -14.74 31.64
C ASP A 363 -56.70 -16.05 31.60
N LEU A 364 -57.03 -17.00 32.48
CA LEU A 364 -56.29 -18.25 32.64
C LEU A 364 -57.19 -19.41 32.20
N LYS A 365 -56.71 -20.20 31.23
CA LYS A 365 -57.38 -21.36 30.66
C LYS A 365 -56.73 -22.66 31.10
N GLU A 366 -57.54 -23.70 31.17
CA GLU A 366 -57.02 -25.06 31.38
C GLU A 366 -55.94 -25.39 30.34
N GLY A 367 -54.80 -25.88 30.82
CA GLY A 367 -53.63 -26.17 30.00
C GLY A 367 -52.60 -25.04 29.91
N ASP A 368 -52.93 -23.82 30.34
CA ASP A 368 -51.96 -22.72 30.35
C ASP A 368 -50.80 -23.04 31.32
N GLU A 369 -49.57 -22.86 30.84
CA GLU A 369 -48.39 -22.87 31.69
C GLU A 369 -48.19 -21.48 32.30
N VAL A 370 -48.13 -21.40 33.63
CA VAL A 370 -48.00 -20.14 34.34
C VAL A 370 -46.88 -20.18 35.38
N PHE A 371 -46.24 -19.03 35.57
CA PHE A 371 -45.31 -18.77 36.67
C PHE A 371 -46.00 -17.90 37.71
N VAL A 372 -45.91 -18.29 38.97
CA VAL A 372 -46.55 -17.58 40.08
C VAL A 372 -45.50 -17.24 41.12
N THR A 373 -45.25 -15.94 41.29
CA THR A 373 -44.35 -15.42 42.30
C THR A 373 -45.13 -14.85 43.47
N GLY A 374 -44.82 -15.28 44.68
CA GLY A 374 -45.48 -14.79 45.88
C GLY A 374 -44.70 -15.10 47.16
N LYS A 375 -44.98 -14.36 48.22
CA LYS A 375 -44.45 -14.65 49.56
C LYS A 375 -45.25 -15.77 50.19
N ILE A 376 -44.60 -16.87 50.57
CA ILE A 376 -45.22 -17.97 51.29
C ILE A 376 -45.53 -17.50 52.72
N THR A 377 -46.80 -17.53 53.12
CA THR A 377 -47.29 -17.07 54.43
C THR A 377 -47.74 -18.20 55.32
#